data_AF-A0A9E0DYV5-F1
#
_entry.id   AF-A0A9E0DYV5-F1
#
_cell.length_a   1.000
_cell.length_b   1.000
_cell.length_c   1.000
_cell.angle_alpha   90.00
_cell.angle_beta   90.00
_cell.angle_gamma   90.00
#
_symmetry.space_group_name_H-M   'P 1'
#
loop_
_entity.id
_entity.type
_entity.pdbx_description
1 polymer ?
#
loop_
_entity_poly.entity_id
_entity_poly.type
_entity_poly.pdbx_seq_one_letter_code
_entity_poly.pdbx_strand_id
1 'polypeptide(L)'
;MTGTKYTAVKGGSDTYDFVPSKSGDYSVSFNGKGGVLVYDDAWNEIKKYYPEEADGSRVVLSLEQGKTYHFAVAALEKDMQWEIESAKTKNGFVYTNLADNTVEILKYTGTESNVTIPDKIDNKVVKTLGAESFTENETVVGVTIPAQVTNLQYGAFASCTNLKKVTFAQGSQLKKIKEETFEHCQKLEEIHIPDSVTQIEKGAFYYCRSLSKLTLGKKLEVIDNNAFEGCSSLKQIEIPDSVESIGEGAFTYCTSLEHVTIGNKLAYVAKSAFSWCNLTEITWGDGIAKIGDSAFACNQKLTTVSIPDTVTELEYKAFAGCVELSDIEIPDSVEAIGGYAFEKWDIYNEGGDTAWYDAQADGDVYAGKVYYKYKGTIAEGGTVNLKAGTKGIAGYAFLDQINLTGIEIPDSVTNIGDYAFVGCEKLNKVTVPASVTKIGEKALGYLTSGKGGQAYKLEGFTIRGVAGSAAEKYAKENEFNFEAYTPEYIRGDVDADRKVSIGDVRMTLRSICKKAELNGTQKLAADVEKDGTVDIKDLRKILRYVCGKIEYL
;
A
#
# COMPACT_ATOMS: atom_id res chain seq x y z
N MET A 1 17.07 -44.76 17.71
CA MET A 1 17.35 -43.50 18.42
C MET A 1 16.47 -42.45 17.76
N THR A 2 15.57 -41.81 18.48
CA THR A 2 14.73 -40.70 17.97
C THR A 2 15.14 -39.44 18.73
N GLY A 3 15.42 -38.36 17.99
CA GLY A 3 15.81 -37.06 18.52
C GLY A 3 17.33 -36.81 18.48
N THR A 4 17.93 -36.91 17.29
CA THR A 4 19.35 -36.54 17.12
C THR A 4 19.43 -35.03 16.92
N LYS A 5 20.08 -34.35 17.86
CA LYS A 5 20.33 -32.91 17.81
C LYS A 5 21.69 -32.63 17.22
N TYR A 6 21.72 -31.70 16.28
CA TYR A 6 22.92 -31.22 15.61
C TYR A 6 23.06 -29.72 15.86
N THR A 7 24.26 -29.18 15.73
CA THR A 7 24.54 -27.75 15.90
C THR A 7 25.32 -27.27 14.70
N ALA A 8 24.79 -26.25 14.01
CA ALA A 8 25.42 -25.58 12.89
C ALA A 8 25.94 -24.22 13.33
N VAL A 9 27.12 -23.83 12.82
CA VAL A 9 27.77 -22.55 13.18
C VAL A 9 27.47 -21.50 12.11
N LYS A 10 27.21 -20.26 12.54
CA LYS A 10 26.91 -19.13 11.64
C LYS A 10 27.98 -18.97 10.56
N GLY A 11 27.54 -18.96 9.30
CA GLY A 11 28.43 -18.80 8.13
C GLY A 11 29.15 -20.08 7.69
N GLY A 12 28.92 -21.21 8.35
CA GLY A 12 29.33 -22.54 7.89
C GLY A 12 28.22 -23.24 7.10
N SER A 13 28.61 -24.11 6.16
CA SER A 13 27.74 -25.11 5.55
C SER A 13 28.23 -26.49 6.00
N ASP A 14 27.56 -27.06 7.00
CA ASP A 14 27.87 -28.41 7.47
C ASP A 14 26.96 -29.41 6.76
N THR A 15 27.55 -30.52 6.30
CA THR A 15 26.81 -31.64 5.73
C THR A 15 26.78 -32.79 6.74
N TYR A 16 25.59 -33.31 7.01
CA TYR A 16 25.38 -34.41 7.94
C TYR A 16 24.73 -35.60 7.23
N ASP A 17 25.29 -36.79 7.42
CA ASP A 17 24.72 -38.02 6.89
C ASP A 17 23.69 -38.57 7.88
N PHE A 18 22.53 -38.93 7.36
CA PHE A 18 21.47 -39.57 8.13
C PHE A 18 21.00 -40.84 7.42
N VAL A 19 20.94 -41.94 8.18
CA VAL A 19 20.43 -43.23 7.72
C VAL A 19 19.19 -43.58 8.54
N PRO A 20 17.97 -43.55 7.97
CA PRO A 20 16.74 -43.85 8.68
C PRO A 20 16.74 -45.28 9.21
N SER A 21 16.43 -45.45 10.49
CA SER A 21 16.32 -46.78 11.11
C SER A 21 15.07 -47.56 10.68
N LYS A 22 14.07 -46.87 10.11
CA LYS A 22 12.82 -47.40 9.58
C LYS A 22 12.33 -46.50 8.44
N SER A 23 11.62 -47.06 7.46
CA SER A 23 10.94 -46.26 6.44
C SER A 23 9.78 -45.51 7.09
N GLY A 24 9.54 -44.27 6.66
CA GLY A 24 8.42 -43.47 7.12
C GLY A 24 8.71 -41.97 7.06
N ASP A 25 7.78 -41.19 7.61
CA ASP A 25 7.93 -39.75 7.67
C ASP A 25 8.80 -39.32 8.86
N TYR A 26 9.71 -38.39 8.61
CA TYR A 26 10.57 -37.75 9.57
C TYR A 26 10.31 -36.26 9.58
N SER A 27 10.26 -35.67 10.77
CA SER A 27 10.19 -34.23 10.96
C SER A 27 11.58 -33.69 11.23
N VAL A 28 11.96 -32.64 10.52
CA VAL A 28 13.16 -31.86 10.77
C VAL A 28 12.73 -30.51 11.30
N SER A 29 13.27 -30.12 12.44
CA SER A 29 12.94 -28.86 13.13
C SER A 29 14.18 -28.03 13.39
N PHE A 30 14.01 -26.71 13.46
CA PHE A 30 15.08 -25.72 13.69
C PHE A 30 14.70 -24.83 14.88
N ASN A 31 15.69 -24.36 15.63
CA ASN A 31 15.50 -23.42 16.75
C ASN A 31 16.23 -22.08 16.58
N GLY A 32 16.38 -21.63 15.33
CA GLY A 32 17.06 -20.38 14.97
C GLY A 32 17.12 -20.21 13.45
N LYS A 33 17.50 -19.04 12.95
CA LYS A 33 17.47 -18.74 11.50
C LYS A 33 18.46 -19.58 10.70
N GLY A 34 17.95 -20.23 9.67
CA GLY A 34 18.72 -21.04 8.74
C GLY A 34 17.82 -21.82 7.80
N GLY A 35 18.39 -22.84 7.14
CA GLY A 35 17.66 -23.72 6.26
C GLY A 35 18.40 -25.02 6.00
N VAL A 36 17.73 -25.92 5.29
CA VAL A 36 18.24 -27.24 4.95
C VAL A 36 18.03 -27.53 3.48
N LEU A 37 19.06 -28.10 2.87
CA LEU A 37 18.99 -28.84 1.62
C LEU A 37 19.19 -30.31 1.96
N VAL A 38 18.29 -31.15 1.46
CA VAL A 38 18.35 -32.59 1.66
C VAL A 38 18.61 -33.23 0.31
N TYR A 39 19.62 -34.09 0.27
CA TYR A 39 19.99 -34.86 -0.91
C TYR A 39 19.84 -36.36 -0.65
N ASP A 40 19.56 -37.12 -1.72
CA ASP A 40 19.66 -38.58 -1.71
C ASP A 40 21.13 -39.05 -1.77
N ASP A 41 21.35 -40.37 -1.80
CA ASP A 41 22.67 -41.00 -1.85
C ASP A 41 23.46 -40.69 -3.15
N ALA A 42 22.76 -40.28 -4.20
CA ALA A 42 23.32 -39.86 -5.47
C ALA A 42 23.50 -38.33 -5.57
N TRP A 43 23.31 -37.60 -4.47
CA TRP A 43 23.38 -36.13 -4.40
C TRP A 43 22.33 -35.40 -5.25
N ASN A 44 21.21 -36.04 -5.55
CA ASN A 44 20.05 -35.35 -6.11
C ASN A 44 19.31 -34.62 -5.00
N GLU A 45 18.98 -33.34 -5.21
CA GLU A 45 18.19 -32.56 -4.27
C GLU A 45 16.76 -33.13 -4.18
N ILE A 46 16.34 -33.53 -2.98
CA ILE A 46 14.98 -34.06 -2.75
C ILE A 46 14.09 -33.09 -2.00
N LYS A 47 14.65 -32.17 -1.21
CA LYS A 47 13.91 -31.11 -0.55
C LYS A 47 14.82 -29.93 -0.26
N LYS A 48 14.25 -28.74 -0.43
CA LYS A 48 14.82 -27.46 -0.07
C LYS A 48 13.87 -26.75 0.89
N TYR A 49 14.37 -26.25 2.01
CA TYR A 49 13.56 -25.54 2.99
C TYR A 49 14.36 -24.43 3.67
N TYR A 50 13.92 -23.19 3.49
CA TYR A 50 14.54 -21.99 4.05
C TYR A 50 13.45 -21.11 4.67
N PRO A 51 13.06 -21.35 5.93
CA PRO A 51 12.04 -20.55 6.58
C PRO A 51 12.53 -19.11 6.79
N GLU A 52 11.71 -18.12 6.39
CA GLU A 52 11.99 -16.70 6.68
C GLU A 52 11.87 -16.38 8.18
N GLU A 53 10.95 -17.07 8.88
CA GLU A 53 10.81 -17.06 10.34
C GLU A 53 11.11 -18.45 10.90
N ALA A 54 12.23 -18.62 11.60
CA ALA A 54 12.79 -19.95 11.89
C ALA A 54 12.56 -20.49 13.30
N ASP A 55 11.72 -19.85 14.12
CA ASP A 55 11.41 -20.37 15.46
C ASP A 55 10.25 -21.36 15.39
N GLY A 56 10.58 -22.65 15.42
CA GLY A 56 9.61 -23.74 15.52
C GLY A 56 9.05 -24.26 14.20
N SER A 57 9.52 -23.76 13.05
CA SER A 57 9.20 -24.26 11.72
C SER A 57 9.73 -25.69 11.51
N ARG A 58 8.94 -26.53 10.82
CA ARG A 58 9.27 -27.93 10.56
C ARG A 58 9.11 -28.28 9.09
N VAL A 59 9.96 -29.17 8.59
CA VAL A 59 9.79 -29.81 7.29
C VAL A 59 9.61 -31.31 7.48
N VAL A 60 8.73 -31.91 6.66
CA VAL A 60 8.48 -33.36 6.66
C VAL A 60 9.20 -34.00 5.48
N LEU A 61 9.88 -35.10 5.73
CA LEU A 61 10.58 -35.90 4.74
C LEU A 61 10.09 -37.34 4.81
N SER A 62 9.70 -37.92 3.68
CA SER A 62 9.42 -39.34 3.57
C SER A 62 10.72 -40.07 3.23
N LEU A 63 11.29 -40.79 4.19
CA LEU A 63 12.62 -41.42 4.05
C LEU A 63 12.52 -42.94 4.09
N GLU A 64 13.40 -43.62 3.34
CA GLU A 64 13.46 -45.08 3.28
C GLU A 64 14.52 -45.66 4.23
N GLN A 65 14.19 -46.80 4.85
CA GLN A 65 15.10 -47.51 5.72
C GLN A 65 16.42 -47.85 5.02
N GLY A 66 17.54 -47.54 5.66
CA GLY A 66 18.87 -47.96 5.21
C GLY A 66 19.45 -47.17 4.03
N LYS A 67 18.71 -46.23 3.42
CA LYS A 67 19.28 -45.27 2.47
C LYS A 67 20.00 -44.14 3.22
N THR A 68 21.11 -43.66 2.67
CA THR A 68 21.82 -42.49 3.20
C THR A 68 21.25 -41.23 2.58
N TYR A 69 20.98 -40.24 3.42
CA TYR A 69 20.56 -38.91 3.00
C TYR A 69 21.55 -37.88 3.53
N HIS A 70 21.89 -36.88 2.71
CA HIS A 70 22.84 -35.84 3.05
C HIS A 70 22.10 -34.54 3.36
N PHE A 71 22.26 -34.03 4.58
CA PHE A 71 21.63 -32.80 5.06
C PHE A 71 22.66 -31.68 5.05
N ALA A 72 22.59 -30.80 4.06
CA ALA A 72 23.38 -29.56 4.05
C ALA A 72 22.59 -28.47 4.78
N VAL A 73 23.05 -28.12 5.97
CA VAL A 73 22.37 -27.17 6.85
C VAL A 73 23.15 -25.87 6.91
N ALA A 74 22.47 -24.76 6.64
CA ALA A 74 23.05 -23.42 6.69
C ALA A 74 22.46 -22.64 7.87
N ALA A 75 23.32 -22.20 8.78
CA ALA A 75 22.94 -21.35 9.90
C ALA A 75 23.17 -19.85 9.56
N LEU A 76 22.12 -19.04 9.68
CA LEU A 76 22.17 -17.58 9.56
C LEU A 76 22.42 -16.90 10.92
N GLU A 77 22.15 -17.62 11.99
CA GLU A 77 22.38 -17.21 13.37
C GLU A 77 23.40 -18.12 14.08
N LYS A 78 23.97 -17.62 15.18
CA LYS A 78 24.99 -18.35 15.92
C LYS A 78 24.32 -19.50 16.70
N ASP A 79 24.94 -20.67 16.67
CA ASP A 79 24.55 -21.84 17.47
C ASP A 79 23.13 -22.38 17.15
N MET A 80 22.68 -22.25 15.88
CA MET A 80 21.43 -22.85 15.42
C MET A 80 21.48 -24.37 15.61
N GLN A 81 20.50 -24.91 16.32
CA GLN A 81 20.31 -26.34 16.45
C GLN A 81 19.20 -26.81 15.52
N TRP A 82 19.37 -28.03 15.05
CA TRP A 82 18.34 -28.73 14.30
C TRP A 82 18.22 -30.16 14.80
N GLU A 83 17.01 -30.69 14.69
CA GLU A 83 16.67 -32.03 15.16
C GLU A 83 15.87 -32.77 14.11
N ILE A 84 16.22 -34.04 13.90
CA ILE A 84 15.44 -34.98 13.09
C ILE A 84 14.84 -36.07 13.98
N GLU A 85 13.53 -36.23 13.87
CA GLU A 85 12.75 -37.23 14.61
C GLU A 85 11.77 -37.96 13.70
N SER A 86 11.45 -39.22 14.00
CA SER A 86 10.40 -39.92 13.25
C SER A 86 9.04 -39.33 13.62
N ALA A 87 8.27 -38.90 12.63
CA ALA A 87 6.92 -38.43 12.84
C ALA A 87 5.98 -39.59 13.23
N LYS A 88 4.87 -39.24 13.87
CA LYS A 88 3.81 -40.19 14.24
C LYS A 88 2.71 -40.11 13.22
N THR A 89 1.96 -41.20 13.05
CA THR A 89 0.84 -41.24 12.11
C THR A 89 -0.38 -41.81 12.80
N LYS A 90 -1.53 -41.13 12.65
CA LYS A 90 -2.83 -41.63 13.12
C LYS A 90 -3.95 -41.13 12.21
N ASN A 91 -4.77 -42.04 11.69
CA ASN A 91 -5.94 -41.71 10.85
C ASN A 91 -5.60 -40.78 9.67
N GLY A 92 -4.47 -41.02 9.00
CA GLY A 92 -4.00 -40.17 7.89
C GLY A 92 -3.33 -38.85 8.32
N PHE A 93 -3.29 -38.50 9.60
CA PHE A 93 -2.54 -37.35 10.08
C PHE A 93 -1.13 -37.77 10.49
N VAL A 94 -0.13 -37.21 9.84
CA VAL A 94 1.26 -37.23 10.26
C VAL A 94 1.47 -36.05 11.20
N TYR A 95 1.98 -36.29 12.41
CA TYR A 95 2.00 -35.30 13.47
C TYR A 95 3.20 -35.48 14.41
N THR A 96 3.49 -34.43 15.18
CA THR A 96 4.44 -34.48 16.31
C THR A 96 3.86 -33.83 17.56
N ASN A 97 4.48 -34.10 18.71
CA ASN A 97 4.14 -33.47 19.98
C ASN A 97 5.03 -32.24 20.20
N LEU A 98 4.41 -31.12 20.54
CA LEU A 98 5.12 -29.91 20.93
C LEU A 98 5.56 -29.96 22.40
N ALA A 99 6.51 -29.10 22.76
CA ALA A 99 7.05 -29.00 24.12
C ALA A 99 5.99 -28.61 25.16
N ASP A 100 4.94 -27.88 24.75
CA ASP A 100 3.80 -27.49 25.60
C ASP A 100 2.74 -28.60 25.74
N ASN A 101 3.06 -29.84 25.34
CA ASN A 101 2.19 -31.00 25.37
C ASN A 101 0.96 -30.91 24.43
N THR A 102 1.03 -30.08 23.39
CA THR A 102 0.05 -30.03 22.29
C THR A 102 0.56 -30.77 21.04
N VAL A 103 -0.25 -30.79 19.98
CA VAL A 103 0.02 -31.48 18.72
C VAL A 103 0.08 -30.48 17.57
N GLU A 104 1.09 -30.70 16.72
CA GLU A 104 1.19 -30.11 15.39
C GLU A 104 0.98 -31.19 14.33
N ILE A 105 0.03 -30.96 13.42
CA ILE A 105 -0.15 -31.80 12.23
C ILE A 105 0.83 -31.31 11.18
N LEU A 106 1.70 -32.21 10.74
CA LEU A 106 2.78 -31.89 9.82
C LEU A 106 2.45 -32.23 8.36
N LYS A 107 1.59 -33.23 8.15
CA LYS A 107 1.16 -33.68 6.81
C LYS A 107 -0.15 -34.46 6.90
N TYR A 108 -1.03 -34.32 5.93
CA TYR A 108 -2.20 -35.18 5.77
C TYR A 108 -2.04 -36.13 4.59
N THR A 109 -2.17 -37.44 4.87
CA THR A 109 -2.07 -38.54 3.91
C THR A 109 -3.34 -39.40 3.89
N GLY A 110 -4.44 -38.89 4.46
CA GLY A 110 -5.71 -39.60 4.47
C GLY A 110 -6.42 -39.55 3.11
N THR A 111 -7.42 -40.40 2.95
CA THR A 111 -8.20 -40.54 1.72
C THR A 111 -9.57 -39.85 1.78
N GLU A 112 -9.94 -39.29 2.94
CA GLU A 112 -11.20 -38.58 3.11
C GLU A 112 -11.19 -37.26 2.33
N SER A 113 -12.28 -36.99 1.61
CA SER A 113 -12.48 -35.73 0.89
C SER A 113 -13.04 -34.62 1.77
N ASN A 114 -13.76 -34.95 2.84
CA ASN A 114 -14.24 -33.98 3.83
C ASN A 114 -13.55 -34.27 5.16
N VAL A 115 -12.50 -33.53 5.45
CA VAL A 115 -11.62 -33.78 6.58
C VAL A 115 -12.07 -32.96 7.78
N THR A 116 -12.31 -33.62 8.91
CA THR A 116 -12.43 -32.93 10.19
C THR A 116 -11.13 -33.06 10.95
N ILE A 117 -10.43 -31.94 11.15
CA ILE A 117 -9.22 -31.92 11.98
C ILE A 117 -9.65 -32.27 13.41
N PRO A 118 -9.05 -33.31 14.04
CA PRO A 118 -9.47 -33.73 15.37
C PRO A 118 -9.07 -32.71 16.44
N ASP A 119 -9.92 -32.49 17.44
CA ASP A 119 -9.56 -31.65 18.62
C ASP A 119 -8.33 -32.20 19.35
N LYS A 120 -8.16 -33.52 19.33
CA LYS A 120 -7.07 -34.23 20.01
C LYS A 120 -6.54 -35.40 19.19
N ILE A 121 -5.22 -35.57 19.22
CA ILE A 121 -4.54 -36.78 18.78
C ILE A 121 -3.79 -37.34 19.99
N ASP A 122 -4.03 -38.62 20.30
CA ASP A 122 -3.45 -39.32 21.46
C ASP A 122 -3.58 -38.54 22.79
N ASN A 123 -4.80 -38.07 23.05
CA ASN A 123 -5.21 -37.29 24.23
C ASN A 123 -4.56 -35.90 24.37
N LYS A 124 -3.84 -35.43 23.34
CA LYS A 124 -3.22 -34.10 23.30
C LYS A 124 -3.94 -33.19 22.31
N VAL A 125 -4.11 -31.93 22.69
CA VAL A 125 -4.85 -30.94 21.90
C VAL A 125 -4.11 -30.64 20.59
N VAL A 126 -4.81 -30.65 19.46
CA VAL A 126 -4.28 -30.16 18.19
C VAL A 126 -4.35 -28.64 18.18
N LYS A 127 -3.19 -28.00 18.11
CA LYS A 127 -3.05 -26.54 18.23
C LYS A 127 -2.49 -25.89 16.96
N THR A 128 -1.79 -26.67 16.14
CA THR A 128 -1.09 -26.16 14.96
C THR A 128 -1.31 -27.07 13.75
N LEU A 129 -1.63 -26.45 12.62
CA LEU A 129 -1.42 -27.04 11.30
C LEU A 129 -0.09 -26.50 10.79
N GLY A 130 0.89 -27.40 10.66
CA GLY A 130 2.25 -27.09 10.29
C GLY A 130 2.38 -26.61 8.85
N ALA A 131 3.54 -26.06 8.54
CA ALA A 131 3.85 -25.55 7.22
C ALA A 131 3.64 -26.64 6.17
N GLU A 132 2.98 -26.27 5.08
CA GLU A 132 2.66 -27.15 3.96
C GLU A 132 1.87 -28.43 4.31
N SER A 133 1.19 -28.49 5.47
CA SER A 133 0.61 -29.75 5.99
C SER A 133 -0.47 -30.38 5.09
N PHE A 134 -1.14 -29.60 4.25
CA PHE A 134 -2.07 -30.05 3.22
C PHE A 134 -1.67 -29.57 1.82
N THR A 135 -0.47 -29.01 1.62
CA THR A 135 -0.08 -28.45 0.32
C THR A 135 -0.25 -29.45 -0.82
N GLU A 136 -0.74 -28.96 -1.96
CA GLU A 136 -1.00 -29.73 -3.18
C GLU A 136 -1.95 -30.92 -2.96
N ASN A 137 -2.73 -30.94 -1.87
CA ASN A 137 -3.63 -32.05 -1.62
C ASN A 137 -4.76 -32.07 -2.67
N GLU A 138 -4.80 -33.15 -3.44
CA GLU A 138 -5.78 -33.36 -4.51
C GLU A 138 -7.06 -34.07 -4.04
N THR A 139 -7.13 -34.58 -2.81
CA THR A 139 -8.27 -35.36 -2.31
C THR A 139 -9.27 -34.52 -1.52
N VAL A 140 -8.78 -33.54 -0.76
CA VAL A 140 -9.57 -32.73 0.16
C VAL A 140 -10.42 -31.73 -0.62
N VAL A 141 -11.72 -31.83 -0.43
CA VAL A 141 -12.78 -30.96 -0.95
C VAL A 141 -13.31 -30.04 0.14
N GLY A 142 -13.32 -30.47 1.40
CA GLY A 142 -13.76 -29.65 2.52
C GLY A 142 -12.93 -29.93 3.77
N VAL A 143 -12.65 -28.89 4.56
CA VAL A 143 -11.97 -29.03 5.84
C VAL A 143 -12.71 -28.31 6.96
N THR A 144 -12.84 -28.98 8.11
CA THR A 144 -13.32 -28.38 9.36
C THR A 144 -12.18 -28.26 10.36
N ILE A 145 -11.88 -27.03 10.78
CA ILE A 145 -10.80 -26.69 11.70
C ILE A 145 -11.39 -26.43 13.10
N PRO A 146 -10.98 -27.17 14.14
CA PRO A 146 -11.53 -27.05 15.48
C PRO A 146 -11.11 -25.76 16.18
N ALA A 147 -11.88 -25.36 17.19
CA ALA A 147 -11.72 -24.07 17.85
C ALA A 147 -10.38 -23.88 18.55
N GLN A 148 -9.73 -24.98 18.96
CA GLN A 148 -8.46 -24.99 19.69
C GLN A 148 -7.23 -24.79 18.79
N VAL A 149 -7.39 -24.84 17.46
CA VAL A 149 -6.29 -24.53 16.53
C VAL A 149 -6.05 -23.02 16.56
N THR A 150 -4.87 -22.63 17.04
CA THR A 150 -4.47 -21.22 17.18
C THR A 150 -3.48 -20.78 16.11
N ASN A 151 -2.92 -21.72 15.33
CA ASN A 151 -1.84 -21.46 14.39
C ASN A 151 -2.03 -22.29 13.11
N LEU A 152 -2.25 -21.61 11.99
CA LEU A 152 -2.07 -22.14 10.64
C LEU A 152 -0.72 -21.62 10.15
N GLN A 153 0.22 -22.49 9.82
CA GLN A 153 1.53 -22.07 9.35
C GLN A 153 1.53 -21.78 7.84
N TYR A 154 2.66 -21.25 7.35
CA TYR A 154 2.92 -20.94 5.95
C TYR A 154 2.43 -22.04 5.01
N GLY A 155 1.64 -21.63 4.01
CA GLY A 155 1.22 -22.52 2.94
C GLY A 155 0.41 -23.75 3.38
N ALA A 156 -0.19 -23.78 4.59
CA ALA A 156 -0.76 -25.01 5.13
C ALA A 156 -1.76 -25.73 4.20
N PHE A 157 -2.48 -25.00 3.34
CA PHE A 157 -3.38 -25.53 2.31
C PHE A 157 -3.03 -25.02 0.89
N ALA A 158 -1.81 -24.53 0.66
CA ALA A 158 -1.42 -24.00 -0.64
C ALA A 158 -1.63 -25.03 -1.76
N SER A 159 -2.12 -24.59 -2.91
CA SER A 159 -2.38 -25.43 -4.09
C SER A 159 -3.33 -26.63 -3.84
N CYS A 160 -4.19 -26.58 -2.81
CA CYS A 160 -5.29 -27.53 -2.66
C CYS A 160 -6.38 -27.29 -3.73
N THR A 161 -6.11 -27.68 -4.98
CA THR A 161 -6.94 -27.30 -6.14
C THR A 161 -8.35 -27.90 -6.14
N ASN A 162 -8.64 -28.87 -5.26
CA ASN A 162 -9.97 -29.44 -5.06
C ASN A 162 -10.71 -28.91 -3.83
N LEU A 163 -10.04 -28.14 -2.95
CA LEU A 163 -10.64 -27.58 -1.75
C LEU A 163 -11.70 -26.55 -2.14
N LYS A 164 -12.94 -26.77 -1.70
CA LYS A 164 -14.10 -25.93 -1.96
C LYS A 164 -14.57 -25.12 -0.76
N LYS A 165 -14.37 -25.65 0.45
CA LYS A 165 -14.89 -25.02 1.67
C LYS A 165 -13.98 -25.26 2.86
N VAL A 166 -13.70 -24.18 3.59
CA VAL A 166 -13.01 -24.19 4.88
C VAL A 166 -13.99 -23.72 5.95
N THR A 167 -14.19 -24.53 6.99
CA THR A 167 -15.08 -24.21 8.10
C THR A 167 -14.27 -24.12 9.40
N PHE A 168 -14.27 -22.96 10.04
CA PHE A 168 -13.74 -22.82 11.39
C PHE A 168 -14.86 -23.09 12.41
N ALA A 169 -14.59 -23.93 13.40
CA ALA A 169 -15.54 -24.20 14.46
C ALA A 169 -15.86 -22.94 15.29
N GLN A 170 -17.06 -22.90 15.87
CA GLN A 170 -17.49 -21.80 16.73
C GLN A 170 -16.51 -21.58 17.88
N GLY A 171 -16.18 -20.32 18.15
CA GLY A 171 -15.22 -19.97 19.20
C GLY A 171 -13.76 -20.23 18.80
N SER A 172 -13.46 -20.25 17.48
CA SER A 172 -12.09 -20.27 16.97
C SER A 172 -11.17 -19.32 17.73
N GLN A 173 -9.97 -19.81 18.03
CA GLN A 173 -8.91 -19.06 18.70
C GLN A 173 -7.80 -18.62 17.75
N LEU A 174 -7.98 -18.85 16.43
CA LEU A 174 -7.02 -18.50 15.40
C LEU A 174 -6.78 -16.99 15.35
N LYS A 175 -5.51 -16.57 15.36
CA LYS A 175 -5.12 -15.16 15.39
C LYS A 175 -4.80 -14.60 14.01
N LYS A 176 -4.27 -15.42 13.12
CA LYS A 176 -3.85 -15.00 11.79
C LYS A 176 -4.20 -16.06 10.75
N ILE A 177 -4.47 -15.61 9.53
CA ILE A 177 -4.28 -16.45 8.34
C ILE A 177 -2.89 -16.12 7.83
N LYS A 178 -1.97 -17.08 7.90
CA LYS A 178 -0.56 -16.84 7.56
C LYS A 178 -0.30 -16.77 6.06
N GLU A 179 0.90 -16.32 5.72
CA GLU A 179 1.36 -16.21 4.33
C GLU A 179 1.07 -17.48 3.53
N GLU A 180 0.48 -17.26 2.35
CA GLU A 180 0.16 -18.30 1.34
C GLU A 180 -0.72 -19.45 1.84
N THR A 181 -1.36 -19.34 3.02
CA THR A 181 -2.12 -20.45 3.65
C THR A 181 -3.09 -21.15 2.67
N PHE A 182 -3.82 -20.41 1.85
CA PHE A 182 -4.76 -20.91 0.84
C PHE A 182 -4.39 -20.47 -0.57
N GLU A 183 -3.15 -20.09 -0.83
CA GLU A 183 -2.69 -19.72 -2.18
C GLU A 183 -3.09 -20.82 -3.19
N HIS A 184 -3.54 -20.42 -4.38
CA HIS A 184 -3.90 -21.32 -5.47
C HIS A 184 -4.94 -22.41 -5.10
N CYS A 185 -5.74 -22.22 -4.04
CA CYS A 185 -6.97 -23.00 -3.79
C CYS A 185 -8.05 -22.61 -4.82
N GLN A 186 -7.83 -22.93 -6.09
CA GLN A 186 -8.59 -22.38 -7.22
C GLN A 186 -10.09 -22.71 -7.18
N LYS A 187 -10.50 -23.76 -6.47
CA LYS A 187 -11.90 -24.16 -6.29
C LYS A 187 -12.49 -23.74 -4.94
N LEU A 188 -11.78 -22.99 -4.10
CA LEU A 188 -12.32 -22.51 -2.82
C LEU A 188 -13.46 -21.55 -3.12
N GLU A 189 -14.70 -21.94 -2.79
CA GLU A 189 -15.92 -21.19 -3.10
C GLU A 189 -16.36 -20.30 -1.92
N GLU A 190 -16.15 -20.79 -0.68
CA GLU A 190 -16.70 -20.21 0.54
C GLU A 190 -15.73 -20.32 1.72
N ILE A 191 -15.49 -19.20 2.41
CA ILE A 191 -14.78 -19.16 3.69
C ILE A 191 -15.30 -18.03 4.58
N HIS A 192 -15.47 -18.34 5.87
CA HIS A 192 -15.82 -17.38 6.91
C HIS A 192 -14.62 -17.17 7.83
N ILE A 193 -13.96 -16.02 7.74
CA ILE A 193 -12.83 -15.68 8.61
C ILE A 193 -13.35 -15.37 10.02
N PRO A 194 -12.89 -16.08 11.07
CA PRO A 194 -13.40 -15.87 12.43
C PRO A 194 -13.06 -14.50 13.01
N ASP A 195 -13.93 -13.99 13.90
CA ASP A 195 -13.71 -12.73 14.66
C ASP A 195 -12.44 -12.73 15.54
N SER A 196 -11.80 -13.89 15.75
CA SER A 196 -10.54 -13.99 16.50
C SER A 196 -9.32 -13.59 15.68
N VAL A 197 -9.44 -13.56 14.35
CA VAL A 197 -8.37 -13.24 13.41
C VAL A 197 -8.16 -11.73 13.35
N THR A 198 -6.93 -11.29 13.58
CA THR A 198 -6.53 -9.88 13.54
C THR A 198 -5.71 -9.54 12.30
N GLN A 199 -5.15 -10.52 11.59
CA GLN A 199 -4.33 -10.30 10.40
C GLN A 199 -4.52 -11.41 9.35
N ILE A 200 -4.59 -11.00 8.09
CA ILE A 200 -4.47 -11.87 6.92
C ILE A 200 -3.16 -11.48 6.22
N GLU A 201 -2.20 -12.39 6.26
CA GLU A 201 -0.83 -12.14 5.80
C GLU A 201 -0.71 -12.26 4.26
N LYS A 202 0.48 -11.93 3.76
CA LYS A 202 0.79 -11.82 2.33
C LYS A 202 0.33 -13.04 1.54
N GLY A 203 -0.37 -12.82 0.43
CA GLY A 203 -0.79 -13.89 -0.49
C GLY A 203 -1.69 -14.99 0.11
N ALA A 204 -2.27 -14.81 1.30
CA ALA A 204 -3.02 -15.85 2.01
C ALA A 204 -4.12 -16.54 1.18
N PHE A 205 -4.76 -15.82 0.25
CA PHE A 205 -5.78 -16.30 -0.70
C PHE A 205 -5.42 -15.99 -2.16
N TYR A 206 -4.13 -15.84 -2.46
CA TYR A 206 -3.63 -15.53 -3.80
C TYR A 206 -4.18 -16.51 -4.85
N TYR A 207 -4.81 -16.00 -5.90
CA TYR A 207 -5.49 -16.77 -6.95
C TYR A 207 -6.49 -17.84 -6.45
N CYS A 208 -7.22 -17.58 -5.38
CA CYS A 208 -8.46 -18.32 -5.03
C CYS A 208 -9.60 -17.97 -6.00
N ARG A 209 -9.45 -18.36 -7.27
CA ARG A 209 -10.28 -17.87 -8.40
C ARG A 209 -11.78 -18.10 -8.26
N SER A 210 -12.21 -19.12 -7.52
CA SER A 210 -13.64 -19.43 -7.30
C SER A 210 -14.22 -18.78 -6.04
N LEU A 211 -13.42 -18.05 -5.26
CA LEU A 211 -13.85 -17.49 -3.99
C LEU A 211 -14.89 -16.40 -4.23
N SER A 212 -16.14 -16.70 -3.88
CA SER A 212 -17.28 -15.81 -4.13
C SER A 212 -18.02 -15.45 -2.84
N LYS A 213 -17.88 -16.26 -1.79
CA LYS A 213 -18.47 -16.05 -0.47
C LYS A 213 -17.37 -15.91 0.57
N LEU A 214 -16.97 -14.68 0.81
CA LEU A 214 -15.99 -14.31 1.83
C LEU A 214 -16.66 -13.42 2.86
N THR A 215 -16.48 -13.74 4.15
CA THR A 215 -16.80 -12.82 5.25
C THR A 215 -15.59 -12.62 6.13
N LEU A 216 -15.26 -11.36 6.41
CA LEU A 216 -14.12 -10.99 7.26
C LEU A 216 -14.56 -10.88 8.73
N GLY A 217 -13.66 -11.24 9.64
CA GLY A 217 -13.90 -11.15 11.08
C GLY A 217 -13.89 -9.71 11.59
N LYS A 218 -14.72 -9.40 12.58
CA LYS A 218 -14.92 -8.02 13.09
C LYS A 218 -13.73 -7.41 13.86
N LYS A 219 -12.69 -8.20 14.13
CA LYS A 219 -11.45 -7.74 14.79
C LYS A 219 -10.26 -7.74 13.83
N LEU A 220 -10.50 -7.88 12.53
CA LEU A 220 -9.45 -7.83 11.53
C LEU A 220 -8.85 -6.42 11.49
N GLU A 221 -7.54 -6.32 11.70
CA GLU A 221 -6.81 -5.05 11.74
C GLU A 221 -5.98 -4.86 10.46
N VAL A 222 -5.46 -5.94 9.89
CA VAL A 222 -4.52 -5.88 8.76
C VAL A 222 -4.85 -6.90 7.66
N ILE A 223 -4.88 -6.42 6.42
CA ILE A 223 -4.88 -7.24 5.20
C ILE A 223 -3.59 -6.91 4.45
N ASP A 224 -2.67 -7.86 4.37
CA ASP A 224 -1.35 -7.63 3.77
C ASP A 224 -1.35 -7.71 2.23
N ASN A 225 -0.17 -7.50 1.65
CA ASN A 225 0.06 -7.45 0.22
C ASN A 225 -0.47 -8.70 -0.49
N ASN A 226 -1.15 -8.49 -1.62
CA ASN A 226 -1.65 -9.55 -2.50
C ASN A 226 -2.58 -10.58 -1.82
N ALA A 227 -3.08 -10.31 -0.60
CA ALA A 227 -3.80 -11.28 0.22
C ALA A 227 -4.97 -11.96 -0.51
N PHE A 228 -5.67 -11.24 -1.39
CA PHE A 228 -6.78 -11.73 -2.21
C PHE A 228 -6.57 -11.46 -3.71
N GLU A 229 -5.34 -11.21 -4.16
CA GLU A 229 -5.08 -10.95 -5.58
C GLU A 229 -5.58 -12.12 -6.43
N GLY A 230 -6.26 -11.80 -7.53
CA GLY A 230 -6.78 -12.80 -8.46
C GLY A 230 -7.95 -13.64 -7.93
N CYS A 231 -8.61 -13.23 -6.85
CA CYS A 231 -9.90 -13.78 -6.41
C CYS A 231 -11.03 -13.38 -7.38
N SER A 232 -10.93 -13.87 -8.62
CA SER A 232 -11.69 -13.41 -9.79
C SER A 232 -13.20 -13.64 -9.73
N SER A 233 -13.72 -14.41 -8.75
CA SER A 233 -15.16 -14.64 -8.54
C SER A 233 -15.75 -13.83 -7.39
N LEU A 234 -14.93 -13.05 -6.65
CA LEU A 234 -15.40 -12.23 -5.55
C LEU A 234 -16.20 -11.06 -6.10
N LYS A 235 -17.48 -10.94 -5.70
CA LYS A 235 -18.39 -9.91 -6.23
C LYS A 235 -18.50 -8.66 -5.38
N GLN A 236 -18.36 -8.83 -4.07
CA GLN A 236 -18.44 -7.74 -3.12
C GLN A 236 -17.53 -8.05 -1.94
N ILE A 237 -17.01 -7.00 -1.28
CA ILE A 237 -16.28 -7.14 -0.04
C ILE A 237 -16.60 -5.99 0.92
N GLU A 238 -16.89 -6.34 2.16
CA GLU A 238 -17.02 -5.40 3.27
C GLU A 238 -15.74 -5.47 4.11
N ILE A 239 -14.93 -4.41 4.03
CA ILE A 239 -13.74 -4.24 4.86
C ILE A 239 -14.20 -3.73 6.23
N PRO A 240 -13.99 -4.49 7.33
CA PRO A 240 -14.47 -4.09 8.65
C PRO A 240 -13.92 -2.75 9.13
N ASP A 241 -14.68 -2.05 9.97
CA ASP A 241 -14.27 -0.81 10.64
C ASP A 241 -12.98 -0.94 11.47
N SER A 242 -12.61 -2.16 11.88
CA SER A 242 -11.39 -2.42 12.63
C SER A 242 -10.12 -2.39 11.77
N VAL A 243 -10.23 -2.46 10.44
CA VAL A 243 -9.07 -2.55 9.54
C VAL A 243 -8.34 -1.21 9.49
N GLU A 244 -7.07 -1.24 9.84
CA GLU A 244 -6.17 -0.08 9.89
C GLU A 244 -5.25 -0.02 8.68
N SER A 245 -5.01 -1.16 8.01
CA SER A 245 -4.13 -1.25 6.85
C SER A 245 -4.61 -2.29 5.82
N ILE A 246 -4.54 -1.89 4.54
CA ILE A 246 -4.64 -2.78 3.38
C ILE A 246 -3.31 -2.67 2.61
N GLY A 247 -2.71 -3.81 2.26
CA GLY A 247 -1.43 -3.89 1.58
C GLY A 247 -1.49 -3.65 0.08
N GLU A 248 -0.30 -3.54 -0.53
CA GLU A 248 -0.14 -3.38 -1.98
C GLU A 248 -0.82 -4.55 -2.72
N GLY A 249 -1.67 -4.19 -3.68
CA GLY A 249 -2.36 -5.14 -4.54
C GLY A 249 -3.27 -6.16 -3.83
N ALA A 250 -3.71 -5.88 -2.60
CA ALA A 250 -4.48 -6.83 -1.80
C ALA A 250 -5.68 -7.45 -2.52
N PHE A 251 -6.37 -6.72 -3.40
CA PHE A 251 -7.50 -7.19 -4.20
C PHE A 251 -7.28 -6.99 -5.72
N THR A 252 -6.04 -6.81 -6.19
CA THR A 252 -5.76 -6.68 -7.64
C THR A 252 -6.33 -7.87 -8.40
N TYR A 253 -6.84 -7.64 -9.61
CA TYR A 253 -7.39 -8.70 -10.48
C TYR A 253 -8.58 -9.47 -9.86
N CYS A 254 -9.28 -8.89 -8.86
CA CYS A 254 -10.62 -9.36 -8.50
C CYS A 254 -11.63 -8.93 -9.58
N THR A 255 -11.56 -9.57 -10.75
CA THR A 255 -12.24 -9.13 -11.99
C THR A 255 -13.77 -9.23 -11.95
N SER A 256 -14.37 -9.78 -10.90
CA SER A 256 -15.82 -9.76 -10.68
C SER A 256 -16.25 -8.82 -9.55
N LEU A 257 -15.31 -8.13 -8.90
CA LEU A 257 -15.58 -7.30 -7.74
C LEU A 257 -16.28 -6.02 -8.18
N GLU A 258 -17.58 -5.93 -7.92
CA GLU A 258 -18.47 -4.85 -8.34
C GLU A 258 -18.68 -3.80 -7.24
N HIS A 259 -18.58 -4.20 -5.97
CA HIS A 259 -18.82 -3.34 -4.81
C HIS A 259 -17.76 -3.53 -3.72
N VAL A 260 -17.25 -2.42 -3.20
CA VAL A 260 -16.40 -2.43 -2.01
C VAL A 260 -16.94 -1.44 -0.98
N THR A 261 -17.05 -1.91 0.27
CA THR A 261 -17.29 -1.05 1.44
C THR A 261 -16.01 -0.96 2.24
N ILE A 262 -15.52 0.26 2.45
CA ILE A 262 -14.28 0.55 3.19
C ILE A 262 -14.64 0.95 4.62
N GLY A 263 -14.01 0.30 5.60
CA GLY A 263 -14.22 0.58 7.02
C GLY A 263 -13.67 1.94 7.48
N ASN A 264 -14.19 2.42 8.60
CA ASN A 264 -13.95 3.79 9.09
C ASN A 264 -12.53 4.09 9.61
N LYS A 265 -11.72 3.09 9.96
CA LYS A 265 -10.35 3.32 10.47
C LYS A 265 -9.26 3.37 9.41
N LEU A 266 -9.55 2.92 8.19
CA LEU A 266 -8.52 2.85 7.15
C LEU A 266 -8.13 4.27 6.73
N ALA A 267 -6.86 4.62 6.90
CA ALA A 267 -6.35 5.95 6.56
C ALA A 267 -5.81 6.06 5.12
N TYR A 268 -5.42 4.93 4.54
CA TYR A 268 -4.73 4.88 3.25
C TYR A 268 -5.18 3.66 2.45
N VAL A 269 -5.66 3.88 1.22
CA VAL A 269 -5.87 2.81 0.25
C VAL A 269 -4.54 2.59 -0.48
N ALA A 270 -3.87 1.47 -0.22
CA ALA A 270 -2.53 1.22 -0.72
C ALA A 270 -2.44 1.07 -2.24
N LYS A 271 -1.19 1.10 -2.72
CA LYS A 271 -0.86 0.95 -4.13
C LYS A 271 -1.55 -0.26 -4.75
N SER A 272 -2.23 -0.03 -5.86
CA SER A 272 -2.95 -1.04 -6.63
C SER A 272 -3.99 -1.87 -5.86
N ALA A 273 -4.38 -1.48 -4.64
CA ALA A 273 -5.19 -2.33 -3.75
C ALA A 273 -6.46 -2.88 -4.40
N PHE A 274 -7.12 -2.12 -5.27
CA PHE A 274 -8.32 -2.49 -6.02
C PHE A 274 -8.13 -2.26 -7.54
N SER A 275 -6.92 -2.48 -8.05
CA SER A 275 -6.63 -2.33 -9.47
C SER A 275 -7.12 -3.53 -10.30
N TRP A 276 -7.58 -3.29 -11.52
CA TRP A 276 -8.10 -4.33 -12.43
C TRP A 276 -9.29 -5.11 -11.83
N CYS A 277 -10.10 -4.43 -11.03
CA CYS A 277 -11.40 -4.92 -10.59
C CYS A 277 -12.52 -4.48 -11.55
N ASN A 278 -13.76 -4.81 -11.22
CA ASN A 278 -14.94 -4.45 -12.00
C ASN A 278 -15.87 -3.51 -11.21
N LEU A 279 -15.28 -2.64 -10.39
CA LEU A 279 -16.04 -1.82 -9.45
C LEU A 279 -17.01 -0.93 -10.20
N THR A 280 -18.24 -0.87 -9.69
CA THR A 280 -19.29 0.05 -10.13
C THR A 280 -19.58 1.10 -9.07
N GLU A 281 -19.28 0.78 -7.80
CA GLU A 281 -19.52 1.63 -6.64
C GLU A 281 -18.42 1.41 -5.58
N ILE A 282 -18.07 2.49 -4.89
CA ILE A 282 -17.19 2.48 -3.71
C ILE A 282 -17.96 3.15 -2.58
N THR A 283 -18.17 2.43 -1.48
CA THR A 283 -18.67 3.01 -0.23
C THR A 283 -17.49 3.33 0.67
N TRP A 284 -17.26 4.61 0.91
CA TRP A 284 -16.15 5.08 1.73
C TRP A 284 -16.48 5.06 3.23
N GLY A 285 -15.46 4.80 4.04
CA GLY A 285 -15.46 5.11 5.46
C GLY A 285 -14.87 6.48 5.73
N ASP A 286 -15.14 7.03 6.92
CA ASP A 286 -14.78 8.41 7.30
C ASP A 286 -13.29 8.62 7.62
N GLY A 287 -12.45 7.59 7.48
CA GLY A 287 -11.03 7.62 7.88
C GLY A 287 -10.04 7.94 6.78
N ILE A 288 -10.46 7.89 5.51
CA ILE A 288 -9.53 7.87 4.36
C ILE A 288 -8.88 9.24 4.19
N ALA A 289 -7.57 9.31 4.38
CA ALA A 289 -6.79 10.53 4.20
C ALA A 289 -6.10 10.58 2.82
N LYS A 290 -5.77 9.41 2.25
CA LYS A 290 -5.02 9.28 1.00
C LYS A 290 -5.45 8.07 0.16
N ILE A 291 -5.39 8.24 -1.15
CA ILE A 291 -5.62 7.17 -2.14
C ILE A 291 -4.32 6.94 -2.91
N GLY A 292 -3.79 5.72 -2.82
CA GLY A 292 -2.45 5.36 -3.25
C GLY A 292 -2.28 5.15 -4.75
N ASP A 293 -1.02 4.98 -5.15
CA ASP A 293 -0.62 4.77 -6.55
C ASP A 293 -1.47 3.68 -7.21
N SER A 294 -2.17 4.03 -8.28
CA SER A 294 -2.97 3.07 -9.05
C SER A 294 -4.03 2.32 -8.25
N ALA A 295 -4.42 2.82 -7.06
CA ALA A 295 -5.26 2.10 -6.10
C ALA A 295 -6.56 1.57 -6.70
N PHE A 296 -7.18 2.34 -7.61
CA PHE A 296 -8.41 1.99 -8.31
C PHE A 296 -8.22 1.96 -9.83
N ALA A 297 -7.00 1.81 -10.32
CA ALA A 297 -6.74 1.81 -11.76
C ALA A 297 -7.43 0.64 -12.48
N CYS A 298 -7.87 0.88 -13.71
CA CYS A 298 -8.53 -0.08 -14.61
C CYS A 298 -9.87 -0.64 -14.08
N ASN A 299 -10.59 0.09 -13.22
CA ASN A 299 -11.99 -0.21 -12.93
C ASN A 299 -12.90 0.29 -14.06
N GLN A 300 -12.96 -0.47 -15.14
CA GLN A 300 -13.58 -0.04 -16.40
C GLN A 300 -15.11 0.17 -16.32
N LYS A 301 -15.77 -0.28 -15.24
CA LYS A 301 -17.21 -0.13 -14.99
C LYS A 301 -17.56 0.93 -13.95
N LEU A 302 -16.56 1.60 -13.40
CA LEU A 302 -16.76 2.65 -12.42
C LEU A 302 -17.23 3.91 -13.17
N THR A 303 -18.44 4.37 -12.90
CA THR A 303 -19.06 5.49 -13.61
C THR A 303 -19.02 6.80 -12.84
N THR A 304 -19.08 6.70 -11.52
CA THR A 304 -19.12 7.85 -10.60
C THR A 304 -18.22 7.60 -9.39
N VAL A 305 -17.54 8.64 -8.90
CA VAL A 305 -16.82 8.60 -7.62
C VAL A 305 -17.02 9.91 -6.87
N SER A 306 -17.50 9.82 -5.63
CA SER A 306 -17.46 10.96 -4.69
C SER A 306 -16.33 10.72 -3.69
N ILE A 307 -15.27 11.52 -3.77
CA ILE A 307 -14.10 11.40 -2.89
C ILE A 307 -14.43 12.03 -1.52
N PRO A 308 -14.17 11.36 -0.38
CA PRO A 308 -14.47 11.91 0.94
C PRO A 308 -13.71 13.20 1.26
N ASP A 309 -14.33 14.09 2.03
CA ASP A 309 -13.75 15.38 2.46
C ASP A 309 -12.55 15.25 3.42
N THR A 310 -12.27 14.03 3.88
CA THR A 310 -11.07 13.67 4.64
C THR A 310 -9.85 13.45 3.74
N VAL A 311 -10.04 13.22 2.43
CA VAL A 311 -8.96 12.95 1.49
C VAL A 311 -8.19 14.24 1.18
N THR A 312 -6.87 14.16 1.29
CA THR A 312 -5.95 15.28 1.03
C THR A 312 -5.05 15.03 -0.18
N GLU A 313 -4.83 13.76 -0.55
CA GLU A 313 -3.89 13.37 -1.61
C GLU A 313 -4.44 12.18 -2.43
N LEU A 314 -4.41 12.34 -3.75
CA LEU A 314 -4.54 11.26 -4.73
C LEU A 314 -3.17 11.01 -5.35
N GLU A 315 -2.63 9.81 -5.27
CA GLU A 315 -1.31 9.50 -5.81
C GLU A 315 -1.33 9.19 -7.31
N TYR A 316 -0.15 8.89 -7.86
CA TYR A 316 0.07 8.60 -9.28
C TYR A 316 -0.94 7.57 -9.80
N LYS A 317 -1.62 7.87 -10.92
CA LYS A 317 -2.55 6.93 -11.59
C LYS A 317 -3.71 6.39 -10.73
N ALA A 318 -4.07 7.03 -9.61
CA ALA A 318 -5.08 6.52 -8.67
C ALA A 318 -6.36 5.93 -9.32
N PHE A 319 -6.90 6.56 -10.36
CA PHE A 319 -8.09 6.13 -11.13
C PHE A 319 -7.79 5.94 -12.63
N ALA A 320 -6.54 5.71 -13.00
CA ALA A 320 -6.14 5.60 -14.40
C ALA A 320 -6.85 4.43 -15.10
N GLY A 321 -7.33 4.63 -16.33
CA GLY A 321 -8.02 3.59 -17.10
C GLY A 321 -9.43 3.24 -16.63
N CYS A 322 -10.05 4.03 -15.74
CA CYS A 322 -11.48 3.92 -15.43
C CYS A 322 -12.31 4.54 -16.56
N VAL A 323 -12.38 3.88 -17.71
CA VAL A 323 -12.86 4.45 -18.97
C VAL A 323 -14.32 4.95 -18.94
N GLU A 324 -15.18 4.34 -18.12
CA GLU A 324 -16.58 4.77 -17.97
C GLU A 324 -16.77 5.86 -16.90
N LEU A 325 -15.71 6.26 -16.17
CA LEU A 325 -15.79 7.23 -15.08
C LEU A 325 -16.02 8.63 -15.64
N SER A 326 -17.25 9.11 -15.52
CA SER A 326 -17.73 10.36 -16.13
C SER A 326 -18.05 11.45 -15.11
N ASP A 327 -18.34 11.07 -13.86
CA ASP A 327 -18.63 11.99 -12.77
C ASP A 327 -17.66 11.76 -11.61
N ILE A 328 -16.95 12.81 -11.23
CA ILE A 328 -15.96 12.77 -10.15
C ILE A 328 -16.12 14.02 -9.29
N GLU A 329 -16.48 13.81 -8.03
CA GLU A 329 -16.51 14.87 -7.02
C GLU A 329 -15.19 14.88 -6.25
N ILE A 330 -14.40 15.93 -6.46
CA ILE A 330 -13.12 16.17 -5.77
C ILE A 330 -13.35 17.24 -4.70
N PRO A 331 -13.23 16.92 -3.39
CA PRO A 331 -13.50 17.87 -2.32
C PRO A 331 -12.38 18.91 -2.19
N ASP A 332 -12.72 20.02 -1.55
CA ASP A 332 -11.81 21.14 -1.28
C ASP A 332 -10.60 20.77 -0.40
N SER A 333 -10.67 19.66 0.33
CA SER A 333 -9.59 19.10 1.14
C SER A 333 -8.43 18.58 0.31
N VAL A 334 -8.65 18.20 -0.96
CA VAL A 334 -7.61 17.67 -1.84
C VAL A 334 -6.61 18.77 -2.21
N GLU A 335 -5.36 18.53 -1.87
CA GLU A 335 -4.24 19.47 -2.04
C GLU A 335 -3.18 18.96 -3.03
N ALA A 336 -3.12 17.64 -3.23
CA ALA A 336 -2.18 17.00 -4.14
C ALA A 336 -2.85 15.93 -5.00
N ILE A 337 -2.55 15.95 -6.30
CA ILE A 337 -2.95 14.92 -7.26
C ILE A 337 -1.71 14.48 -8.04
N GLY A 338 -1.43 13.19 -8.05
CA GLY A 338 -0.35 12.58 -8.81
C GLY A 338 -0.64 12.59 -10.32
N GLY A 339 0.41 12.48 -11.12
CA GLY A 339 0.26 12.46 -12.58
C GLY A 339 -0.60 11.29 -13.06
N TYR A 340 -1.30 11.53 -14.17
CA TYR A 340 -2.15 10.54 -14.85
C TYR A 340 -3.26 9.94 -13.98
N ALA A 341 -3.64 10.58 -12.85
CA ALA A 341 -4.64 10.05 -11.94
C ALA A 341 -5.98 9.71 -12.62
N PHE A 342 -6.36 10.45 -13.66
CA PHE A 342 -7.61 10.27 -14.42
C PHE A 342 -7.39 10.00 -15.93
N GLU A 343 -6.19 9.58 -16.30
CA GLU A 343 -5.79 9.31 -17.68
C GLU A 343 -5.73 7.80 -17.96
N LYS A 344 -5.34 7.41 -19.17
CA LYS A 344 -5.23 6.01 -19.60
C LYS A 344 -4.14 5.22 -18.88
N TRP A 345 -4.32 3.90 -18.84
CA TRP A 345 -3.33 2.96 -18.33
C TRP A 345 -2.33 2.56 -19.42
N ASP A 346 -1.32 3.40 -19.67
CA ASP A 346 -0.35 3.25 -20.79
C ASP A 346 0.57 2.01 -20.77
N ILE A 347 0.46 1.08 -19.83
CA ILE A 347 1.41 -0.05 -19.73
C ILE A 347 1.06 -1.21 -20.69
N TYR A 348 -0.20 -1.35 -21.12
CA TYR A 348 -0.63 -2.50 -21.92
C TYR A 348 -1.33 -2.14 -23.24
N ASN A 349 -1.34 -0.87 -23.66
CA ASN A 349 -2.07 -0.40 -24.87
C ASN A 349 -3.56 -0.81 -24.91
N GLU A 350 -4.16 -1.09 -23.76
CA GLU A 350 -5.57 -1.45 -23.60
C GLU A 350 -6.18 -0.47 -22.58
N GLY A 351 -6.98 0.47 -23.06
CA GLY A 351 -7.69 1.44 -22.22
C GLY A 351 -7.63 2.87 -22.75
N GLY A 352 -8.74 3.58 -22.60
CA GLY A 352 -8.84 5.03 -22.82
C GLY A 352 -8.56 5.82 -21.55
N ASP A 353 -8.59 7.14 -21.66
CA ASP A 353 -8.68 8.02 -20.51
C ASP A 353 -10.01 7.81 -19.78
N THR A 354 -10.18 8.41 -18.61
CA THR A 354 -11.51 8.46 -17.98
C THR A 354 -12.45 9.31 -18.84
N ALA A 355 -13.74 8.95 -18.91
CA ALA A 355 -14.74 9.76 -19.61
C ALA A 355 -14.81 11.20 -19.06
N TRP A 356 -14.52 11.40 -17.77
CA TRP A 356 -14.43 12.71 -17.12
C TRP A 356 -13.30 13.55 -17.72
N TYR A 357 -12.11 12.99 -17.92
CA TYR A 357 -10.98 13.69 -18.51
C TYR A 357 -11.18 13.95 -20.01
N ASP A 358 -11.74 12.97 -20.73
CA ASP A 358 -12.07 13.13 -22.14
C ASP A 358 -13.08 14.26 -22.39
N ALA A 359 -14.05 14.43 -21.49
CA ALA A 359 -15.04 15.50 -21.57
C ALA A 359 -14.47 16.92 -21.31
N GLN A 360 -13.26 17.05 -20.76
CA GLN A 360 -12.64 18.35 -20.53
C GLN A 360 -12.25 19.01 -21.86
N ALA A 361 -12.43 20.33 -21.95
CA ALA A 361 -11.93 21.09 -23.08
C ALA A 361 -10.40 21.17 -23.09
N ASP A 362 -9.82 21.42 -24.26
CA ASP A 362 -8.41 21.81 -24.36
C ASP A 362 -8.14 23.10 -23.56
N GLY A 363 -6.96 23.19 -22.95
CA GLY A 363 -6.56 24.26 -22.04
C GLY A 363 -6.47 23.81 -20.58
N ASP A 364 -6.75 24.72 -19.66
CA ASP A 364 -6.59 24.52 -18.22
C ASP A 364 -7.65 23.56 -17.65
N VAL A 365 -7.22 22.39 -17.17
CA VAL A 365 -8.07 21.41 -16.49
C VAL A 365 -7.82 21.46 -14.99
N TYR A 366 -8.90 21.59 -14.22
CA TYR A 366 -8.90 21.57 -12.76
C TYR A 366 -9.64 20.34 -12.24
N ALA A 367 -9.10 19.71 -11.21
CA ALA A 367 -9.76 18.68 -10.42
C ALA A 367 -9.96 19.22 -9.00
N GLY A 368 -11.18 19.67 -8.70
CA GLY A 368 -11.45 20.47 -7.50
C GLY A 368 -10.60 21.76 -7.50
N LYS A 369 -9.84 21.98 -6.42
CA LYS A 369 -8.92 23.13 -6.27
C LYS A 369 -7.48 22.85 -6.73
N VAL A 370 -7.23 21.72 -7.38
CA VAL A 370 -5.91 21.37 -7.92
C VAL A 370 -5.89 21.63 -9.43
N TYR A 371 -4.87 22.35 -9.90
CA TYR A 371 -4.59 22.45 -11.33
C TYR A 371 -4.09 21.09 -11.81
N TYR A 372 -4.93 20.35 -12.52
CA TYR A 372 -4.66 18.98 -12.89
C TYR A 372 -3.75 18.89 -14.11
N LYS A 373 -4.09 19.60 -15.19
CA LYS A 373 -3.37 19.46 -16.47
C LYS A 373 -3.64 20.61 -17.41
N TYR A 374 -2.66 20.95 -18.24
CA TYR A 374 -2.94 21.62 -19.51
C TYR A 374 -3.26 20.55 -20.57
N LYS A 375 -4.51 20.47 -21.02
CA LYS A 375 -4.95 19.54 -22.07
C LYS A 375 -4.70 20.15 -23.46
N GLY A 376 -4.09 19.38 -24.36
CA GLY A 376 -3.67 19.87 -25.68
C GLY A 376 -2.28 20.52 -25.67
N THR A 377 -2.04 21.45 -26.59
CA THR A 377 -0.73 22.09 -26.76
C THR A 377 -0.83 23.60 -26.57
N ILE A 378 0.02 24.16 -25.70
CA ILE A 378 0.14 25.61 -25.54
C ILE A 378 0.62 26.24 -26.85
N ALA A 379 -0.04 27.32 -27.27
CA ALA A 379 0.35 28.09 -28.44
C ALA A 379 1.75 28.70 -28.26
N GLU A 380 2.46 28.93 -29.36
CA GLU A 380 3.82 29.48 -29.32
C GLU A 380 3.88 30.81 -28.55
N GLY A 381 4.79 30.89 -27.58
CA GLY A 381 4.92 32.07 -26.71
C GLY A 381 3.87 32.14 -25.60
N GLY A 382 3.10 31.08 -25.38
CA GLY A 382 2.02 31.05 -24.42
C GLY A 382 2.49 31.19 -22.98
N THR A 383 1.63 31.81 -22.17
CA THR A 383 1.78 31.93 -20.72
C THR A 383 0.52 31.42 -20.04
N VAL A 384 0.65 30.83 -18.85
CA VAL A 384 -0.49 30.33 -18.08
C VAL A 384 -0.60 31.09 -16.76
N ASN A 385 -1.81 31.51 -16.40
CA ASN A 385 -2.09 32.19 -15.14
C ASN A 385 -3.05 31.34 -14.32
N LEU A 386 -2.57 30.76 -13.23
CA LEU A 386 -3.40 29.89 -12.40
C LEU A 386 -4.41 30.72 -11.60
N LYS A 387 -5.61 30.18 -11.39
CA LYS A 387 -6.70 30.87 -10.69
C LYS A 387 -6.36 31.06 -9.21
N ALA A 388 -6.74 32.21 -8.64
CA ALA A 388 -6.71 32.37 -7.18
C ALA A 388 -7.54 31.27 -6.49
N GLY A 389 -7.05 30.76 -5.37
CA GLY A 389 -7.66 29.63 -4.66
C GLY A 389 -7.18 28.24 -5.13
N THR A 390 -6.35 28.16 -6.18
CA THR A 390 -5.64 26.92 -6.55
C THR A 390 -4.77 26.49 -5.38
N LYS A 391 -4.96 25.26 -4.90
CA LYS A 391 -4.24 24.67 -3.76
C LYS A 391 -2.96 23.95 -4.16
N GLY A 392 -2.95 23.32 -5.33
CA GLY A 392 -1.82 22.54 -5.81
C GLY A 392 -1.74 22.48 -7.34
N ILE A 393 -0.57 22.13 -7.83
CA ILE A 393 -0.31 21.79 -9.24
C ILE A 393 -0.03 20.29 -9.26
N ALA A 394 -0.80 19.53 -10.04
CA ALA A 394 -0.66 18.08 -10.10
C ALA A 394 0.67 17.66 -10.73
N GLY A 395 1.06 16.41 -10.47
CA GLY A 395 2.22 15.82 -11.15
C GLY A 395 1.99 15.77 -12.66
N TYR A 396 3.05 16.01 -13.45
CA TYR A 396 2.99 16.04 -14.92
C TYR A 396 1.98 17.04 -15.54
N ALA A 397 1.50 18.04 -14.79
CA ALA A 397 0.46 18.96 -15.25
C ALA A 397 0.79 19.72 -16.56
N PHE A 398 2.06 20.01 -16.81
CA PHE A 398 2.57 20.69 -18.00
C PHE A 398 3.59 19.84 -18.76
N LEU A 399 3.47 18.51 -18.69
CA LEU A 399 4.34 17.60 -19.43
C LEU A 399 4.43 18.01 -20.91
N ASP A 400 5.66 18.20 -21.38
CA ASP A 400 6.02 18.50 -22.77
C ASP A 400 5.29 19.72 -23.36
N GLN A 401 4.94 20.70 -22.53
CA GLN A 401 4.44 22.00 -22.99
C GLN A 401 5.60 22.89 -23.48
N ILE A 402 6.23 22.48 -24.58
CA ILE A 402 7.45 23.09 -25.15
C ILE A 402 7.31 24.58 -25.47
N ASN A 403 6.09 25.07 -25.65
CA ASN A 403 5.79 26.46 -25.98
C ASN A 403 5.49 27.36 -24.77
N LEU A 404 5.39 26.79 -23.57
CA LEU A 404 5.19 27.55 -22.34
C LEU A 404 6.41 28.41 -22.06
N THR A 405 6.22 29.73 -21.99
CA THR A 405 7.30 30.70 -21.73
C THR A 405 7.25 31.31 -20.34
N GLY A 406 6.08 31.26 -19.68
CA GLY A 406 5.91 31.83 -18.35
C GLY A 406 4.66 31.28 -17.66
N ILE A 407 4.73 31.20 -16.33
CA ILE A 407 3.60 30.83 -15.50
C ILE A 407 3.49 31.75 -14.28
N GLU A 408 2.25 32.17 -13.98
CA GLU A 408 1.91 32.86 -12.74
C GLU A 408 1.30 31.87 -11.74
N ILE A 409 2.05 31.60 -10.66
CA ILE A 409 1.64 30.72 -9.56
C ILE A 409 1.12 31.62 -8.42
N PRO A 410 -0.19 31.60 -8.10
CA PRO A 410 -0.75 32.42 -7.04
C PRO A 410 -0.31 31.91 -5.68
N ASP A 411 -0.25 32.82 -4.71
CA ASP A 411 0.15 32.52 -3.33
C ASP A 411 -0.83 31.55 -2.59
N SER A 412 -1.92 31.10 -3.23
CA SER A 412 -2.79 30.05 -2.67
C SER A 412 -2.21 28.64 -2.85
N VAL A 413 -1.26 28.48 -3.79
CA VAL A 413 -0.64 27.18 -4.07
C VAL A 413 0.32 26.80 -2.95
N THR A 414 0.19 25.57 -2.46
CA THR A 414 1.01 25.01 -1.37
C THR A 414 1.85 23.82 -1.82
N ASN A 415 1.46 23.16 -2.91
CA ASN A 415 2.12 21.96 -3.42
C ASN A 415 2.31 22.00 -4.95
N ILE A 416 3.50 21.64 -5.41
CA ILE A 416 3.81 21.38 -6.82
C ILE A 416 4.20 19.90 -6.95
N GLY A 417 3.44 19.13 -7.72
CA GLY A 417 3.61 17.68 -7.86
C GLY A 417 4.86 17.27 -8.65
N ASP A 418 5.19 15.98 -8.58
CA ASP A 418 6.35 15.41 -9.26
C ASP A 418 6.26 15.64 -10.78
N TYR A 419 7.38 16.01 -11.39
CA TYR A 419 7.49 16.24 -12.83
C TYR A 419 6.49 17.27 -13.41
N ALA A 420 5.90 18.15 -12.58
CA ALA A 420 4.84 19.08 -12.99
C ALA A 420 5.15 19.89 -14.26
N PHE A 421 6.40 20.35 -14.46
CA PHE A 421 6.84 21.15 -15.61
C PHE A 421 7.90 20.45 -16.46
N VAL A 422 8.00 19.11 -16.39
CA VAL A 422 9.00 18.39 -17.18
C VAL A 422 8.74 18.57 -18.68
N GLY A 423 9.78 18.85 -19.46
CA GLY A 423 9.68 19.04 -20.92
C GLY A 423 9.24 20.45 -21.36
N CYS A 424 9.10 21.40 -20.44
CA CYS A 424 8.81 22.80 -20.78
C CYS A 424 10.08 23.53 -21.31
N GLU A 425 10.47 23.27 -22.56
CA GLU A 425 11.72 23.75 -23.16
C GLU A 425 11.94 25.26 -23.12
N LYS A 426 10.87 26.05 -23.36
CA LYS A 426 10.96 27.52 -23.40
C LYS A 426 10.73 28.18 -22.04
N LEU A 427 10.36 27.43 -21.00
CA LEU A 427 10.17 27.95 -19.65
C LEU A 427 11.53 27.98 -18.95
N ASN A 428 12.27 29.08 -19.09
CA ASN A 428 13.60 29.22 -18.49
C ASN A 428 13.58 29.77 -17.05
N LYS A 429 12.44 30.29 -16.59
CA LYS A 429 12.30 30.92 -15.28
C LYS A 429 10.91 30.72 -14.70
N VAL A 430 10.85 30.39 -13.41
CA VAL A 430 9.59 30.30 -12.66
C VAL A 430 9.71 31.08 -11.36
N THR A 431 8.68 31.88 -11.04
CA THR A 431 8.55 32.49 -9.70
C THR A 431 7.66 31.60 -8.84
N VAL A 432 8.21 31.07 -7.76
CA VAL A 432 7.51 30.20 -6.82
C VAL A 432 7.19 31.00 -5.55
N PRO A 433 5.90 31.16 -5.18
CA PRO A 433 5.52 31.92 -4.00
C PRO A 433 5.91 31.21 -2.71
N ALA A 434 6.07 31.97 -1.62
CA ALA A 434 6.47 31.44 -0.31
C ALA A 434 5.45 30.47 0.31
N SER A 435 4.20 30.49 -0.17
CA SER A 435 3.15 29.56 0.24
C SER A 435 3.41 28.12 -0.17
N VAL A 436 4.23 27.89 -1.20
CA VAL A 436 4.61 26.54 -1.64
C VAL A 436 5.56 25.94 -0.61
N THR A 437 5.12 24.88 0.04
CA THR A 437 5.87 24.15 1.07
C THR A 437 6.39 22.80 0.58
N LYS A 438 5.80 22.24 -0.49
CA LYS A 438 6.23 20.98 -1.11
C LYS A 438 6.43 21.16 -2.63
N ILE A 439 7.60 20.75 -3.12
CA ILE A 439 7.94 20.69 -4.55
C ILE A 439 8.41 19.26 -4.83
N GLY A 440 7.72 18.59 -5.75
CA GLY A 440 7.94 17.20 -6.11
C GLY A 440 9.23 16.94 -6.86
N GLU A 441 9.57 15.66 -7.01
CA GLU A 441 10.76 15.20 -7.74
C GLU A 441 10.74 15.77 -9.17
N LYS A 442 11.85 16.43 -9.56
CA LYS A 442 12.05 16.97 -10.91
C LYS A 442 10.90 17.85 -11.42
N ALA A 443 10.16 18.49 -10.51
CA ALA A 443 9.00 19.30 -10.86
C ALA A 443 9.35 20.52 -11.72
N LEU A 444 10.51 21.14 -11.48
CA LEU A 444 10.96 22.39 -12.11
C LEU A 444 12.34 22.23 -12.75
N GLY A 445 12.51 22.76 -13.96
CA GLY A 445 13.81 22.89 -14.63
C GLY A 445 14.33 21.61 -15.28
N TYR A 446 13.45 20.64 -15.57
CA TYR A 446 13.83 19.39 -16.22
C TYR A 446 13.19 19.24 -17.59
N LEU A 447 13.95 18.66 -18.51
CA LEU A 447 13.48 18.13 -19.78
C LEU A 447 13.43 16.60 -19.70
N THR A 448 12.81 15.96 -20.67
CA THR A 448 12.73 14.51 -20.77
C THR A 448 13.02 14.06 -22.20
N SER A 449 13.60 12.87 -22.37
CA SER A 449 13.78 12.24 -23.68
C SER A 449 12.47 11.58 -24.19
N GLY A 450 11.31 12.11 -23.81
CA GLY A 450 9.98 11.54 -24.05
C GLY A 450 9.40 10.78 -22.85
N LYS A 451 8.24 10.15 -23.06
CA LYS A 451 7.48 9.44 -22.02
C LYS A 451 8.26 8.24 -21.45
N GLY A 452 8.49 8.22 -20.14
CA GLY A 452 9.32 7.19 -19.48
C GLY A 452 10.82 7.33 -19.72
N GLY A 453 11.24 8.42 -20.35
CA GLY A 453 12.64 8.76 -20.62
C GLY A 453 13.38 9.27 -19.39
N GLN A 454 14.71 9.38 -19.51
CA GLN A 454 15.52 9.97 -18.46
C GLN A 454 15.31 11.49 -18.42
N ALA A 455 15.03 12.03 -17.23
CA ALA A 455 14.96 13.46 -17.03
C ALA A 455 16.36 14.07 -16.93
N TYR A 456 16.58 15.21 -17.56
CA TYR A 456 17.84 15.96 -17.54
C TYR A 456 17.59 17.45 -17.32
N LYS A 457 18.56 18.17 -16.75
CA LYS A 457 18.40 19.59 -16.38
C LYS A 457 18.30 20.47 -17.63
N LEU A 458 17.40 21.44 -17.59
CA LEU A 458 17.36 22.55 -18.53
C LEU A 458 18.46 23.56 -18.16
N GLU A 459 19.43 23.73 -19.05
CA GLU A 459 20.58 24.61 -18.81
C GLU A 459 20.14 26.06 -18.60
N GLY A 460 20.71 26.72 -17.59
CA GLY A 460 20.41 28.12 -17.27
C GLY A 460 19.06 28.35 -16.58
N PHE A 461 18.28 27.30 -16.28
CA PHE A 461 16.98 27.44 -15.63
C PHE A 461 17.11 28.15 -14.27
N THR A 462 16.21 29.11 -14.05
CA THR A 462 16.25 29.98 -12.87
C THR A 462 14.96 29.88 -12.06
N ILE A 463 15.11 29.59 -10.78
CA ILE A 463 14.02 29.56 -9.81
C ILE A 463 14.07 30.88 -9.04
N ARG A 464 13.00 31.66 -9.12
CA ARG A 464 12.83 32.88 -8.31
C ARG A 464 11.94 32.57 -7.12
N GLY A 465 12.36 32.90 -5.91
CA GLY A 465 11.65 32.55 -4.69
C GLY A 465 12.02 33.44 -3.50
N VAL A 466 11.34 33.26 -2.38
CA VAL A 466 11.70 33.94 -1.11
C VAL A 466 12.87 33.18 -0.47
N ALA A 467 13.81 33.89 0.15
CA ALA A 467 14.90 33.26 0.90
C ALA A 467 14.35 32.38 2.04
N GLY A 468 14.92 31.20 2.23
CA GLY A 468 14.49 30.17 3.19
C GLY A 468 13.28 29.34 2.75
N SER A 469 12.70 29.60 1.58
CA SER A 469 11.51 28.88 1.08
C SER A 469 11.84 27.48 0.53
N ALA A 470 10.80 26.68 0.31
CA ALA A 470 10.92 25.40 -0.40
C ALA A 470 11.55 25.55 -1.79
N ALA A 471 11.32 26.70 -2.46
CA ALA A 471 11.91 27.00 -3.76
C ALA A 471 13.43 27.16 -3.70
N GLU A 472 13.96 27.86 -2.68
CA GLU A 472 15.42 27.97 -2.49
C GLU A 472 16.03 26.60 -2.16
N LYS A 473 15.37 25.83 -1.29
CA LYS A 473 15.80 24.47 -0.94
C LYS A 473 15.89 23.59 -2.18
N TYR A 474 14.81 23.53 -2.98
CA TYR A 474 14.76 22.75 -4.21
C TYR A 474 15.84 23.19 -5.21
N ALA A 475 16.03 24.51 -5.39
CA ALA A 475 17.06 25.04 -6.28
C ALA A 475 18.47 24.61 -5.85
N LYS A 476 18.78 24.68 -4.55
CA LYS A 476 20.08 24.24 -4.01
C LYS A 476 20.30 22.74 -4.15
N GLU A 477 19.32 21.93 -3.77
CA GLU A 477 19.42 20.46 -3.82
C GLU A 477 19.58 19.93 -5.25
N ASN A 478 19.02 20.63 -6.23
CA ASN A 478 19.08 20.26 -7.64
C ASN A 478 20.06 21.12 -8.46
N GLU A 479 20.86 21.98 -7.82
CA GLU A 479 21.88 22.85 -8.43
C GLU A 479 21.35 23.76 -9.56
N PHE A 480 20.17 24.35 -9.37
CA PHE A 480 19.62 25.38 -10.26
C PHE A 480 20.00 26.80 -9.81
N ASN A 481 19.93 27.75 -10.74
CA ASN A 481 20.08 29.17 -10.40
C ASN A 481 18.92 29.60 -9.49
N PHE A 482 19.23 30.31 -8.40
CA PHE A 482 18.22 30.86 -7.50
C PHE A 482 18.28 32.39 -7.46
N GLU A 483 17.16 33.03 -7.74
CA GLU A 483 16.98 34.47 -7.56
C GLU A 483 16.08 34.75 -6.36
N ALA A 484 16.65 35.29 -5.30
CA ALA A 484 15.85 35.75 -4.17
C ALA A 484 15.03 36.98 -4.55
N TYR A 485 13.77 37.05 -4.10
CA TYR A 485 13.00 38.28 -4.08
C TYR A 485 12.44 38.55 -2.69
N THR A 486 12.15 39.83 -2.44
CA THR A 486 11.42 40.25 -1.24
C THR A 486 9.96 40.43 -1.62
N PRO A 487 9.02 39.68 -1.03
CA PRO A 487 7.61 39.86 -1.32
C PRO A 487 7.15 41.23 -0.83
N GLU A 488 6.13 41.78 -1.49
CA GLU A 488 5.57 43.09 -1.14
C GLU A 488 5.02 43.09 0.30
N TYR A 489 4.45 41.97 0.73
CA TYR A 489 3.97 41.72 2.09
C TYR A 489 4.33 40.30 2.55
N ILE A 490 4.29 40.06 3.86
CA ILE A 490 4.41 38.72 4.44
C ILE A 490 3.05 38.35 5.02
N ARG A 491 2.56 37.13 4.74
CA ARG A 491 1.27 36.68 5.25
C ARG A 491 1.32 36.60 6.78
N GLY A 492 0.38 37.26 7.43
CA GLY A 492 0.31 37.46 8.88
C GLY A 492 1.19 38.59 9.43
N ASP A 493 2.01 39.26 8.62
CA ASP A 493 2.80 40.44 8.99
C ASP A 493 2.01 41.71 8.63
N VAL A 494 1.05 42.02 9.49
CA VAL A 494 0.06 43.10 9.32
C VAL A 494 0.64 44.45 9.71
N ASP A 495 1.62 44.49 10.62
CA ASP A 495 2.33 45.72 10.97
C ASP A 495 3.54 46.03 10.07
N ALA A 496 3.86 45.13 9.14
CA ALA A 496 4.88 45.25 8.10
C ALA A 496 6.31 45.38 8.64
N ASP A 497 6.57 44.84 9.83
CA ASP A 497 7.89 44.82 10.45
C ASP A 497 8.78 43.65 9.98
N ARG A 498 8.26 42.84 9.03
CA ARG A 498 8.86 41.64 8.45
C ARG A 498 8.87 40.43 9.39
N LYS A 499 8.09 40.44 10.47
CA LYS A 499 8.00 39.35 11.45
C LYS A 499 6.57 39.12 11.88
N VAL A 500 6.06 37.92 11.67
CA VAL A 500 4.76 37.56 12.25
C VAL A 500 4.89 37.35 13.75
N SER A 501 4.32 38.27 14.52
CA SER A 501 4.50 38.42 15.95
C SER A 501 3.18 38.80 16.65
N ILE A 502 3.26 39.02 17.97
CA ILE A 502 2.11 39.52 18.74
C ILE A 502 1.72 40.96 18.33
N GLY A 503 2.59 41.67 17.61
CA GLY A 503 2.29 42.95 16.95
C GLY A 503 1.14 42.80 15.97
N ASP A 504 1.22 41.82 15.10
CA ASP A 504 0.25 41.54 14.06
C ASP A 504 -1.08 41.06 14.60
N VAL A 505 -1.06 40.14 15.56
CA VAL A 505 -2.28 39.70 16.27
C VAL A 505 -3.02 40.91 16.82
N ARG A 506 -2.32 41.86 17.43
CA ARG A 506 -2.91 43.07 17.99
C ARG A 506 -3.45 43.98 16.90
N MET A 507 -2.72 44.15 15.80
CA MET A 507 -3.12 45.01 14.69
C MET A 507 -4.35 44.45 13.95
N THR A 508 -4.36 43.15 13.65
CA THR A 508 -5.50 42.43 13.07
C THR A 508 -6.72 42.50 13.99
N LEU A 509 -6.56 42.26 15.29
CA LEU A 509 -7.65 42.41 16.27
C LEU A 509 -8.21 43.83 16.29
N ARG A 510 -7.36 44.86 16.24
CA ARG A 510 -7.79 46.25 16.17
C ARG A 510 -8.56 46.54 14.88
N SER A 511 -8.14 45.98 13.75
CA SER A 511 -8.87 46.09 12.47
C SER A 511 -10.27 45.46 12.57
N ILE A 512 -10.37 44.22 13.05
CA ILE A 512 -11.64 43.49 13.23
C ILE A 512 -12.58 44.25 14.18
N CYS A 513 -12.04 44.82 15.27
CA CYS A 513 -12.79 45.65 16.20
C CYS A 513 -13.10 47.07 15.70
N LYS A 514 -12.77 47.41 14.45
CA LYS A 514 -12.93 48.74 13.84
C LYS A 514 -12.23 49.87 14.62
N LYS A 515 -11.10 49.53 15.25
CA LYS A 515 -10.22 50.45 16.02
C LYS A 515 -8.95 50.85 15.27
N ALA A 516 -8.75 50.34 14.06
CA ALA A 516 -7.68 50.70 13.13
C ALA A 516 -8.15 50.36 11.70
N GLU A 517 -7.77 51.17 10.71
CA GLU A 517 -7.97 50.83 9.29
C GLU A 517 -6.66 50.30 8.71
N LEU A 518 -6.74 49.16 8.02
CA LEU A 518 -5.62 48.57 7.30
C LEU A 518 -5.58 49.14 5.88
N ASN A 519 -4.38 49.45 5.39
CA ASN A 519 -4.19 49.75 3.96
C ASN A 519 -4.31 48.47 3.10
N GLY A 520 -4.23 48.59 1.77
CA GLY A 520 -4.40 47.45 0.85
C GLY A 520 -3.44 46.29 1.14
N THR A 521 -2.14 46.58 1.26
CA THR A 521 -1.09 45.59 1.55
C THR A 521 -1.27 44.94 2.93
N GLN A 522 -1.68 45.71 3.93
CA GLN A 522 -1.96 45.20 5.28
C GLN A 522 -3.22 44.33 5.33
N LYS A 523 -4.23 44.61 4.50
CA LYS A 523 -5.39 43.73 4.35
C LYS A 523 -5.00 42.38 3.75
N LEU A 524 -4.14 42.38 2.73
CA LEU A 524 -3.60 41.15 2.14
C LEU A 524 -2.76 40.36 3.13
N ALA A 525 -1.94 41.03 3.95
CA ALA A 525 -1.20 40.38 5.02
C ALA A 525 -2.11 39.83 6.12
N ALA A 526 -3.21 40.52 6.43
CA ALA A 526 -4.14 40.12 7.48
C ALA A 526 -5.11 39.01 7.05
N ASP A 527 -5.43 38.88 5.76
CA ASP A 527 -6.25 37.81 5.19
C ASP A 527 -5.41 36.53 5.02
N VAL A 528 -5.11 35.89 6.16
CA VAL A 528 -4.31 34.67 6.20
C VAL A 528 -5.10 33.41 5.88
N GLU A 529 -6.40 33.51 5.62
CA GLU A 529 -7.23 32.43 5.05
C GLU A 529 -7.38 32.57 3.52
N LYS A 530 -7.17 33.77 2.96
CA LYS A 530 -7.40 34.12 1.56
C LYS A 530 -8.84 33.94 1.12
N ASP A 531 -9.77 34.25 2.00
CA ASP A 531 -11.20 34.26 1.69
C ASP A 531 -11.71 35.63 1.24
N GLY A 532 -10.81 36.63 1.15
CA GLY A 532 -11.11 38.00 0.74
C GLY A 532 -11.65 38.86 1.89
N THR A 533 -11.74 38.31 3.10
CA THR A 533 -12.17 39.02 4.30
C THR A 533 -11.08 38.98 5.38
N VAL A 534 -11.07 39.98 6.27
CA VAL A 534 -10.18 39.99 7.44
C VAL A 534 -11.06 39.83 8.66
N ASP A 535 -11.13 38.61 9.19
CA ASP A 535 -12.05 38.23 10.25
C ASP A 535 -11.39 37.44 11.40
N ILE A 536 -12.22 36.89 12.30
CA ILE A 536 -11.74 36.18 13.49
C ILE A 536 -10.96 34.90 13.17
N LYS A 537 -11.18 34.27 12.01
CA LYS A 537 -10.46 33.08 11.55
C LYS A 537 -9.02 33.44 11.24
N ASP A 538 -8.79 34.54 10.55
CA ASP A 538 -7.45 35.05 10.26
C ASP A 538 -6.68 35.33 11.55
N LEU A 539 -7.30 36.09 12.45
CA LEU A 539 -6.71 36.43 13.74
C LEU A 539 -6.31 35.17 14.52
N ARG A 540 -7.18 34.15 14.53
CA ARG A 540 -6.90 32.88 15.22
C ARG A 540 -5.70 32.16 14.61
N LYS A 541 -5.54 32.18 13.29
CA LYS A 541 -4.43 31.50 12.62
C LYS A 541 -3.11 32.23 12.82
N ILE A 542 -3.09 33.57 12.70
CA ILE A 542 -1.93 34.39 13.08
C ILE A 542 -1.53 34.11 14.53
N LEU A 543 -2.49 34.11 15.46
CA LEU A 543 -2.23 33.82 16.88
C LEU A 543 -1.66 32.42 17.10
N ARG A 544 -2.21 31.40 16.43
CA ARG A 544 -1.70 30.02 16.51
C ARG A 544 -0.26 29.93 16.01
N TYR A 545 0.09 30.60 14.91
CA TYR A 545 1.46 30.65 14.40
C TYR A 545 2.41 31.30 15.40
N VAL A 546 2.05 32.48 15.91
CA VAL A 546 2.85 33.22 16.92
C VAL A 546 3.05 32.40 18.21
N CYS A 547 2.06 31.59 18.59
CA CYS A 547 2.16 30.68 19.73
C CYS A 547 2.87 29.34 19.44
N GLY A 548 3.43 29.15 18.24
CA GLY A 548 4.09 27.90 17.83
C GLY A 548 3.14 26.70 17.76
N LYS A 549 1.84 26.92 17.50
CA LYS A 549 0.82 25.87 17.36
C LYS A 549 0.62 25.39 15.92
N ILE A 550 1.15 26.12 14.95
CA ILE A 550 1.23 25.77 13.52
C ILE A 550 2.55 26.30 12.99
N GLU A 551 3.10 25.66 11.96
CA GLU A 551 4.43 26.00 11.41
C GLU A 551 4.40 27.04 10.28
N TYR A 552 3.22 27.31 9.70
CA TYR A 552 3.05 28.16 8.53
C TYR A 552 1.68 28.89 8.55
N LEU A 553 1.54 29.94 7.72
CA LEU A 553 0.35 30.80 7.62
C LEU A 553 -0.35 30.72 6.28
#